data_AF-A0A958Y478-F1
#
_entry.id   AF-A0A958Y478-F1
#
_cell.length_a   1.000
_cell.length_b   1.000
_cell.length_c   1.000
_cell.angle_alpha   90.00
_cell.angle_beta   90.00
_cell.angle_gamma   90.00
#
_symmetry.space_group_name_H-M   'P 1'
#
loop_
_entity.id
_entity.type
_entity.pdbx_description
1 polymer ?
#
loop_
_entity_poly.entity_id
_entity_poly.type
_entity_poly.pdbx_seq_one_letter_code
_entity_poly.pdbx_strand_id
1 'polypeptide(L)'
;MAGNTLKYTTLLGTALLFFACTKKDSLTAVAAEPAGQTTAYEGVDEALWPYFESFEKEARLRGLEVDLREAAITGVIEALPDDGVAGQCSYSSHQPNHVTIDLEFWSKSGTLFREFVVFHELGHCRLARDHREAVNADGTCASLMRSGLEDCRDNYNRVTRSSYLDELFDPAFFNTIHPGIE
;
A
#
# COMPACT_ATOMS: atom_id res chain seq x y z
N MET A 1 -66.21 40.50 -20.03
CA MET A 1 -65.80 39.40 -19.12
C MET A 1 -65.39 38.22 -19.98
N ALA A 2 -64.16 37.74 -19.82
CA ALA A 2 -63.56 36.47 -20.32
C ALA A 2 -63.71 36.14 -21.82
N GLY A 3 -62.71 35.69 -22.56
CA GLY A 3 -61.34 35.27 -22.29
C GLY A 3 -60.80 34.69 -23.59
N ASN A 4 -59.58 35.09 -23.94
CA ASN A 4 -58.85 34.78 -25.17
C ASN A 4 -58.29 33.35 -25.10
N THR A 5 -58.18 32.61 -26.21
CA THR A 5 -57.03 31.70 -26.46
C THR A 5 -56.90 31.35 -27.94
N LEU A 6 -55.97 32.01 -28.60
CA LEU A 6 -55.49 31.70 -29.94
C LEU A 6 -54.44 30.59 -29.83
N LYS A 7 -54.66 29.48 -30.54
CA LYS A 7 -53.73 28.33 -30.58
C LYS A 7 -52.55 28.67 -31.49
N TYR A 8 -51.38 28.89 -30.90
CA TYR A 8 -50.12 28.98 -31.63
C TYR A 8 -49.42 27.62 -31.61
N THR A 9 -49.38 26.98 -32.78
CA THR A 9 -48.58 25.79 -33.05
C THR A 9 -47.14 26.24 -33.26
N THR A 10 -46.33 26.23 -32.21
CA THR A 10 -44.89 26.53 -32.32
C THR A 10 -44.13 25.22 -32.48
N LEU A 11 -43.64 24.99 -33.71
CA LEU A 11 -42.62 24.00 -34.02
C LEU A 11 -41.29 24.48 -33.40
N LEU A 12 -40.86 23.89 -32.29
CA LEU A 12 -39.54 24.18 -31.72
C LEU A 12 -38.57 23.07 -32.17
N GLY A 13 -37.75 23.40 -33.18
CA GLY A 13 -36.63 22.55 -33.58
C GLY A 13 -35.62 22.46 -32.44
N THR A 14 -35.38 21.26 -31.95
CA THR A 14 -34.34 20.96 -30.97
C THR A 14 -32.98 21.13 -31.64
N ALA A 15 -32.36 22.29 -31.45
CA ALA A 15 -30.95 22.47 -31.77
C ALA A 15 -30.11 21.64 -30.78
N LEU A 16 -29.55 20.53 -31.25
CA LEU A 16 -28.48 19.80 -30.57
C LEU A 16 -27.24 20.70 -30.52
N LEU A 17 -27.09 21.43 -29.41
CA LEU A 17 -25.82 22.09 -29.08
C LEU A 17 -24.83 21.00 -28.69
N PHE A 18 -24.03 20.55 -29.65
CA PHE A 18 -22.77 19.89 -29.36
C PHE A 18 -21.91 20.88 -28.56
N PHE A 19 -21.82 20.69 -27.25
CA PHE A 19 -20.77 21.31 -26.45
C PHE A 19 -19.43 20.69 -26.89
N ALA A 20 -18.84 21.25 -27.94
CA ALA A 20 -17.43 21.08 -28.20
C ALA A 20 -16.67 21.71 -27.03
N CYS A 21 -15.95 20.89 -26.27
CA CYS A 21 -15.12 21.36 -25.18
C CYS A 21 -13.99 22.21 -25.78
N THR A 22 -14.09 23.53 -25.66
CA THR A 22 -12.99 24.43 -25.99
C THR A 22 -11.96 24.29 -24.87
N LYS A 23 -10.82 23.67 -25.18
CA LYS A 23 -9.63 23.73 -24.33
C LYS A 23 -9.27 25.21 -24.20
N LYS A 24 -9.71 25.84 -23.11
CA LYS A 24 -9.16 27.11 -22.67
C LYS A 24 -7.83 26.77 -22.02
N ASP A 25 -6.75 27.09 -22.74
CA ASP A 25 -5.41 27.21 -22.19
C ASP A 25 -5.45 28.24 -21.06
N SER A 26 -5.70 27.75 -19.85
CA SER A 26 -5.29 28.41 -18.63
C SER A 26 -4.06 27.66 -18.15
N LEU A 27 -2.91 28.02 -18.73
CA LEU A 27 -1.59 27.73 -18.20
C LEU A 27 -1.42 28.47 -16.87
N THR A 28 -2.09 27.99 -15.83
CA THR A 28 -1.44 27.99 -14.52
C THR A 28 -0.35 26.95 -14.65
N ALA A 29 0.91 27.39 -14.59
CA ALA A 29 2.04 26.51 -14.39
C ALA A 29 1.71 25.61 -13.20
N VAL A 30 1.27 24.38 -13.49
CA VAL A 30 1.41 23.29 -12.54
C VAL A 30 2.91 23.24 -12.38
N ALA A 31 3.39 23.72 -11.23
CA ALA A 31 4.77 23.49 -10.83
C ALA A 31 5.04 22.04 -11.19
N ALA A 32 6.03 21.81 -12.05
CA ALA A 32 6.47 20.45 -12.30
C ALA A 32 6.61 19.83 -10.91
N GLU A 33 5.82 18.78 -10.63
CA GLU A 33 6.16 17.83 -9.58
C GLU A 33 7.68 17.65 -9.72
N PRO A 34 8.49 17.98 -8.70
CA PRO A 34 9.93 17.89 -8.86
C PRO A 34 10.19 16.49 -9.38
N ALA A 35 10.73 16.40 -10.60
CA ALA A 35 11.11 15.13 -11.19
C ALA A 35 11.91 14.41 -10.12
N GLY A 36 11.35 13.31 -9.62
CA GLY A 36 11.74 12.73 -8.34
C GLY A 36 13.24 12.71 -8.23
N GLN A 37 13.77 13.34 -7.18
CA GLN A 37 15.08 12.95 -6.68
C GLN A 37 15.05 11.42 -6.64
N THR A 38 15.92 10.76 -7.39
CA THR A 38 16.17 9.34 -7.25
C THR A 38 16.47 9.09 -5.78
N THR A 39 15.46 8.69 -5.02
CA THR A 39 15.58 8.39 -3.59
C THR A 39 16.26 7.05 -3.52
N ALA A 40 17.58 7.06 -3.62
CA ALA A 40 18.37 5.87 -3.37
C ALA A 40 18.16 5.47 -1.91
N TYR A 41 17.74 4.23 -1.69
CA TYR A 41 17.77 3.59 -0.39
C TYR A 41 19.12 2.89 -0.27
N GLU A 42 20.03 3.48 0.51
CA GLU A 42 21.38 2.94 0.69
C GLU A 42 21.33 1.53 1.27
N GLY A 43 22.07 0.58 0.68
CA GLY A 43 22.07 -0.81 1.14
C GLY A 43 20.77 -1.56 0.85
N VAL A 44 19.92 -1.05 -0.05
CA VAL A 44 18.70 -1.72 -0.49
C VAL A 44 18.81 -2.07 -1.97
N ASP A 45 18.52 -3.32 -2.33
CA ASP A 45 18.36 -3.76 -3.72
C ASP A 45 17.37 -2.84 -4.45
N GLU A 46 17.76 -2.33 -5.62
CA GLU A 46 16.94 -1.40 -6.41
C GLU A 46 15.55 -1.97 -6.74
N ALA A 47 15.42 -3.29 -6.83
CA ALA A 47 14.13 -3.95 -7.07
C ALA A 47 13.14 -3.81 -5.91
N LEU A 48 13.62 -3.49 -4.70
CA LEU A 48 12.80 -3.22 -3.51
C LEU A 48 12.40 -1.73 -3.39
N TRP A 49 13.10 -0.81 -4.05
CA TRP A 49 12.87 0.63 -3.92
C TRP A 49 11.42 1.07 -4.17
N PRO A 50 10.70 0.56 -5.19
CA PRO A 50 9.30 0.94 -5.41
C PRO A 50 8.39 0.56 -4.24
N TYR A 51 8.72 -0.52 -3.51
CA TYR A 51 7.95 -0.96 -2.36
C TYR A 51 8.28 -0.14 -1.12
N PHE A 52 9.56 0.22 -0.92
CA PHE A 52 9.97 1.12 0.16
C PHE A 52 9.31 2.51 0.00
N GLU A 53 9.33 3.08 -1.21
CA GLU A 53 8.66 4.35 -1.51
C GLU A 53 7.13 4.25 -1.33
N SER A 54 6.54 3.14 -1.79
CA SER A 54 5.11 2.89 -1.58
C SER A 54 4.76 2.79 -0.10
N PHE A 55 5.60 2.16 0.72
CA PHE A 55 5.38 2.03 2.16
C PHE A 55 5.37 3.40 2.85
N GLU A 56 6.38 4.24 2.62
CA GLU A 56 6.43 5.62 3.15
C GLU A 56 5.23 6.45 2.69
N LYS A 57 4.83 6.29 1.43
CA LYS A 57 3.65 6.97 0.87
C LYS A 57 2.35 6.52 1.55
N GLU A 58 2.15 5.22 1.71
CA GLU A 58 0.94 4.65 2.33
C GLU A 58 0.85 4.96 3.82
N ALA A 59 1.98 5.03 4.52
CA ALA A 59 2.07 5.52 5.90
C ALA A 59 1.60 6.98 6.00
N ARG A 60 2.12 7.84 5.11
CA ARG A 60 1.75 9.27 5.07
C ARG A 60 0.27 9.49 4.76
N LEU A 61 -0.33 8.68 3.88
CA LEU A 61 -1.77 8.72 3.63
C LEU A 61 -2.61 8.43 4.88
N ARG A 62 -2.03 7.79 5.89
CA ARG A 62 -2.64 7.45 7.18
C ARG A 62 -2.15 8.33 8.33
N GLY A 63 -1.45 9.43 8.01
CA GLY A 63 -0.99 10.42 8.99
C GLY A 63 0.25 9.98 9.78
N LEU A 64 1.00 8.98 9.29
CA LEU A 64 2.27 8.58 9.88
C LEU A 64 3.44 9.11 9.05
N GLU A 65 4.40 9.72 9.71
CA GLU A 65 5.69 10.07 9.12
C GLU A 65 6.64 8.88 9.27
N VAL A 66 6.93 8.21 8.16
CA VAL A 66 7.89 7.12 8.07
C VAL A 66 8.99 7.52 7.11
N ASP A 67 10.22 7.50 7.60
CA ASP A 67 11.44 7.59 6.81
C ASP A 67 12.26 6.31 7.03
N LEU A 68 12.37 5.49 5.98
CA LEU A 68 13.11 4.22 6.02
C LEU A 68 14.62 4.44 5.92
N ARG A 69 15.06 5.58 5.36
CA ARG A 69 16.49 5.94 5.28
C ARG A 69 16.99 6.47 6.62
N GLU A 70 16.20 7.33 7.28
CA GLU A 70 16.50 7.78 8.65
C GLU A 70 16.59 6.57 9.60
N ALA A 71 15.72 5.58 9.42
CA ALA A 71 15.72 4.34 10.20
C ALA A 71 16.85 3.36 9.80
N ALA A 72 17.69 3.71 8.81
CA ALA A 72 18.76 2.88 8.26
C ALA A 72 18.30 1.47 7.87
N ILE A 73 17.07 1.35 7.34
CA ILE A 73 16.53 0.07 6.88
C ILE A 73 17.27 -0.32 5.59
N THR A 74 17.86 -1.51 5.60
CA THR A 74 18.53 -2.10 4.42
C THR A 74 17.72 -3.27 3.88
N GLY A 75 18.02 -3.73 2.67
CA GLY A 75 17.16 -4.70 2.00
C GLY A 75 17.84 -5.50 0.90
N VAL A 76 17.72 -6.82 0.89
CA VAL A 76 18.28 -7.68 -0.17
C VAL A 76 17.27 -8.72 -0.63
N ILE A 77 17.49 -9.24 -1.84
CA ILE A 77 16.77 -10.40 -2.37
C ILE A 77 17.80 -11.52 -2.54
N GLU A 78 17.72 -12.54 -1.69
CA GLU A 78 18.65 -13.67 -1.68
C GLU A 78 17.96 -14.94 -1.20
N ALA A 79 18.61 -16.10 -1.38
CA ALA A 79 18.03 -17.36 -0.93
C ALA A 79 18.02 -17.42 0.60
N LEU A 80 16.84 -17.67 1.19
CA LEU A 80 16.74 -17.96 2.61
C LEU A 80 17.00 -19.46 2.86
N PRO A 81 17.65 -19.82 3.99
CA PRO A 81 17.95 -21.21 4.31
C PRO A 81 16.72 -22.01 4.77
N ASP A 82 15.69 -21.33 5.26
CA ASP A 82 14.51 -21.94 5.85
C ASP A 82 13.39 -22.09 4.83
N ASP A 83 13.00 -23.35 4.56
CA ASP A 83 11.90 -23.66 3.66
C ASP A 83 10.58 -23.04 4.16
N GLY A 84 9.88 -22.35 3.26
CA GLY A 84 8.56 -21.77 3.53
C GLY A 84 8.57 -20.35 4.10
N VAL A 85 9.75 -19.75 4.30
CA VAL A 85 9.88 -18.34 4.70
C VAL A 85 9.98 -17.46 3.45
N ALA A 86 9.03 -16.52 3.27
CA ALA A 86 8.99 -15.63 2.11
C ALA A 86 9.86 -14.36 2.30
N GLY A 87 10.12 -14.00 3.55
CA GLY A 87 10.93 -12.85 3.94
C GLY A 87 11.23 -12.89 5.43
N GLN A 88 12.17 -12.05 5.86
CA GLN A 88 12.47 -11.82 7.26
C GLN A 88 13.00 -10.40 7.48
N CYS A 89 12.77 -9.88 8.69
CA CYS A 89 13.45 -8.71 9.23
C CYS A 89 14.42 -9.14 10.33
N SER A 90 15.70 -8.79 10.20
CA SER A 90 16.72 -9.07 11.21
C SER A 90 16.88 -7.92 12.21
N TYR A 91 16.94 -8.27 13.50
CA TYR A 91 17.26 -7.37 14.61
C TYR A 91 18.64 -7.64 15.22
N SER A 92 19.50 -8.39 14.53
CA SER A 92 20.81 -8.76 15.06
C SER A 92 21.71 -7.54 15.28
N SER A 93 22.63 -7.60 16.23
CA SER A 93 23.58 -6.50 16.48
C SER A 93 24.51 -6.20 15.30
N HIS A 94 24.66 -7.14 14.36
CA HIS A 94 25.52 -7.01 13.19
C HIS A 94 24.77 -6.49 11.96
N GLN A 95 23.46 -6.73 11.89
CA GLN A 95 22.58 -6.30 10.80
C GLN A 95 21.20 -5.97 11.40
N PRO A 96 21.08 -4.86 12.15
CA PRO A 96 19.78 -4.41 12.64
C PRO A 96 18.97 -3.86 11.47
N ASN A 97 17.64 -3.99 11.53
CA ASN A 97 16.73 -3.38 10.57
C ASN A 97 16.98 -3.81 9.11
N HIS A 98 17.35 -5.08 8.92
CA HIS A 98 17.70 -5.61 7.60
C HIS A 98 16.58 -6.52 7.07
N VAL A 99 15.98 -6.14 5.94
CA VAL A 99 14.95 -6.92 5.26
C VAL A 99 15.61 -7.89 4.27
N THR A 100 15.33 -9.17 4.39
CA THR A 100 15.71 -10.17 3.40
C THR A 100 14.43 -10.76 2.79
N ILE A 101 14.29 -10.68 1.47
CA ILE A 101 13.19 -11.33 0.75
C ILE A 101 13.72 -12.57 0.05
N ASP A 102 13.04 -13.70 0.20
CA ASP A 102 13.49 -14.94 -0.42
C ASP A 102 13.48 -14.83 -1.96
N LEU A 103 14.58 -15.25 -2.58
CA LEU A 103 14.79 -15.18 -4.02
C LEU A 103 13.82 -16.08 -4.80
N GLU A 104 13.52 -17.28 -4.30
CA GLU A 104 12.59 -18.20 -4.97
C GLU A 104 11.18 -17.62 -4.95
N PHE A 105 10.72 -17.19 -3.77
CA PHE A 105 9.48 -16.46 -3.59
C PHE A 105 9.40 -15.24 -4.52
N TRP A 106 10.44 -14.40 -4.53
CA TRP A 106 10.47 -13.19 -5.34
C TRP A 106 10.29 -13.51 -6.81
N SER A 107 11.04 -14.49 -7.33
CA SER A 107 11.02 -14.87 -8.74
C SER A 107 9.65 -15.37 -9.23
N LYS A 108 8.87 -15.99 -8.35
CA LYS A 108 7.57 -16.60 -8.66
C LYS A 108 6.36 -15.72 -8.36
N SER A 109 6.54 -14.66 -7.57
CA SER A 109 5.45 -13.83 -7.07
C SER A 109 5.11 -12.65 -7.98
N GLY A 110 3.82 -12.32 -8.07
CA GLY A 110 3.35 -11.10 -8.72
C GLY A 110 3.55 -9.86 -7.85
N THR A 111 3.45 -8.67 -8.44
CA THR A 111 3.69 -7.38 -7.75
C THR A 111 2.92 -7.21 -6.44
N LEU A 112 1.63 -7.57 -6.41
CA LEU A 112 0.83 -7.43 -5.18
C LEU A 112 1.29 -8.36 -4.07
N PHE A 113 1.76 -9.56 -4.40
CA PHE A 113 2.21 -10.50 -3.38
C PHE A 113 3.62 -10.18 -2.91
N ARG A 114 4.48 -9.66 -3.80
CA ARG A 114 5.75 -9.03 -3.40
C ARG A 114 5.51 -7.85 -2.45
N GLU A 115 4.55 -6.98 -2.76
CA GLU A 115 4.19 -5.87 -1.88
C GLU A 115 3.73 -6.37 -0.51
N PHE A 116 2.85 -7.37 -0.48
CA PHE A 116 2.38 -7.98 0.76
C PHE A 116 3.53 -8.41 1.66
N VAL A 117 4.50 -9.17 1.13
CA VAL A 117 5.64 -9.66 1.93
C VAL A 117 6.62 -8.53 2.28
N VAL A 118 6.96 -7.64 1.35
CA VAL A 118 7.87 -6.52 1.69
C VAL A 118 7.25 -5.63 2.77
N PHE A 119 5.95 -5.36 2.71
CA PHE A 119 5.25 -4.55 3.71
C PHE A 119 5.13 -5.27 5.05
N HIS A 120 5.05 -6.60 5.04
CA HIS A 120 5.11 -7.42 6.25
C HIS A 120 6.46 -7.24 6.95
N GLU A 121 7.56 -7.42 6.21
CA GLU A 121 8.90 -7.24 6.79
C GLU A 121 9.20 -5.81 7.23
N LEU A 122 8.72 -4.81 6.48
CA LEU A 122 8.81 -3.40 6.91
C LEU A 122 7.92 -3.11 8.13
N GLY A 123 6.79 -3.82 8.28
CA GLY A 123 5.95 -3.78 9.48
C GLY A 123 6.73 -4.22 10.72
N HIS A 124 7.51 -5.29 10.61
CA HIS A 124 8.48 -5.70 11.64
C HIS A 124 9.55 -4.61 11.84
N CYS A 125 10.38 -4.37 10.82
CA CYS A 125 11.58 -3.54 10.90
C CYS A 125 11.33 -2.08 11.28
N ARG A 126 10.23 -1.48 10.82
CA ARG A 126 9.99 -0.04 10.99
C ARG A 126 8.87 0.28 11.96
N LEU A 127 7.83 -0.54 12.02
CA LEU A 127 6.66 -0.28 12.87
C LEU A 127 6.66 -1.10 14.16
N ALA A 128 7.65 -1.97 14.36
CA ALA A 128 7.76 -2.86 15.53
C ALA A 128 6.47 -3.66 15.77
N ARG A 129 5.88 -4.18 14.69
CA ARG A 129 4.68 -5.02 14.78
C ARG A 129 5.08 -6.47 14.99
N ASP A 130 4.40 -7.13 15.91
CA ASP A 130 4.43 -8.59 16.02
C ASP A 130 3.43 -9.22 15.04
N HIS A 131 3.52 -10.54 14.89
CA HIS A 131 2.49 -11.27 14.18
C HIS A 131 1.13 -11.15 14.89
N ARG A 132 0.05 -11.11 14.11
CA ARG A 132 -1.33 -10.98 14.60
C ARG A 132 -2.23 -12.00 13.89
N GLU A 133 -2.64 -13.00 14.66
CA GLU A 133 -3.46 -14.12 14.17
C GLU A 133 -4.96 -13.88 14.33
N ALA A 134 -5.47 -12.90 13.59
CA ALA A 134 -6.89 -12.60 13.53
C ALA A 134 -7.50 -13.11 12.22
N VAL A 135 -8.71 -13.68 12.30
CA VAL A 135 -9.45 -14.24 11.15
C VAL A 135 -10.82 -13.56 11.05
N ASN A 136 -11.19 -13.15 9.85
CA ASN A 136 -12.51 -12.61 9.55
C ASN A 136 -13.59 -13.71 9.55
N ALA A 137 -14.85 -13.33 9.68
CA ALA A 137 -15.98 -14.28 9.67
C ALA A 137 -16.09 -15.10 8.36
N ASP A 138 -15.49 -14.64 7.27
CA ASP A 138 -15.46 -15.32 5.97
C ASP A 138 -14.24 -16.26 5.78
N GLY A 139 -13.43 -16.44 6.83
CA GLY A 139 -12.24 -17.29 6.84
C GLY A 139 -10.99 -16.64 6.24
N THR A 140 -11.00 -15.33 5.96
CA THR A 140 -9.81 -14.62 5.49
C THR A 140 -8.95 -14.09 6.63
N CYS A 141 -7.63 -14.05 6.42
CA CYS A 141 -6.72 -13.45 7.39
C CYS A 141 -7.03 -11.96 7.55
N ALA A 142 -7.20 -11.48 8.78
CA ALA A 142 -7.56 -10.09 9.04
C ALA A 142 -6.35 -9.15 9.12
N SER A 143 -5.14 -9.70 9.16
CA SER A 143 -3.89 -8.96 9.37
C SER A 143 -2.94 -9.15 8.19
N LEU A 144 -2.22 -8.08 7.83
CA LEU A 144 -1.07 -8.20 6.92
C LEU A 144 0.12 -8.82 7.66
N MET A 145 0.19 -8.60 8.98
CA MET A 145 1.18 -9.16 9.90
C MET A 145 0.81 -10.59 10.35
N ARG A 146 0.25 -11.43 9.48
CA ARG A 146 -0.12 -12.82 9.81
C ARG A 146 1.09 -13.76 9.65
N SER A 147 1.33 -14.69 10.58
CA SER A 147 2.54 -15.52 10.58
C SER A 147 2.62 -16.51 9.42
N GLY A 148 1.47 -16.91 8.86
CA GLY A 148 1.36 -17.95 7.84
C GLY A 148 1.28 -19.37 8.40
N LEU A 149 1.14 -19.52 9.73
CA LEU A 149 0.95 -20.81 10.42
C LEU A 149 -0.52 -21.11 10.72
N GLU A 150 -1.38 -20.10 10.59
CA GLU A 150 -2.80 -20.15 10.86
C GLU A 150 -3.65 -20.72 9.72
N ASP A 151 -4.87 -21.14 10.05
CA ASP A 151 -5.84 -21.68 9.09
C ASP A 151 -6.76 -20.57 8.56
N CYS A 152 -6.18 -19.59 7.87
CA CYS A 152 -6.92 -18.55 7.16
C CYS A 152 -6.41 -18.35 5.74
N ARG A 153 -7.28 -17.80 4.88
CA ARG A 153 -6.93 -17.50 3.49
C ARG A 153 -6.45 -16.06 3.35
N ASP A 154 -5.25 -15.88 2.81
CA ASP A 154 -4.78 -14.56 2.36
C ASP A 154 -5.77 -13.95 1.37
N ASN A 155 -6.13 -12.70 1.60
CA ASN A 155 -7.05 -11.98 0.74
C ASN A 155 -6.49 -10.61 0.36
N TYR A 156 -5.17 -10.44 0.28
CA TYR A 156 -4.54 -9.17 -0.16
C TYR A 156 -4.63 -9.01 -1.68
N ASN A 157 -5.57 -8.20 -2.14
CA ASN A 157 -5.83 -7.96 -3.57
C ASN A 157 -6.23 -6.50 -3.82
N ARG A 158 -6.51 -6.13 -5.08
CA ARG A 158 -6.84 -4.74 -5.44
C ARG A 158 -8.04 -4.14 -4.71
N VAL A 159 -8.97 -4.95 -4.24
CA VAL A 159 -10.19 -4.51 -3.54
C VAL A 159 -9.94 -4.35 -2.04
N THR A 160 -9.15 -5.25 -1.45
CA THR A 160 -8.94 -5.37 -0.01
C THR A 160 -7.63 -4.76 0.47
N ARG A 161 -6.71 -4.44 -0.44
CA ARG A 161 -5.40 -3.83 -0.13
C ARG A 161 -5.51 -2.70 0.88
N SER A 162 -6.43 -1.76 0.66
CA SER A 162 -6.58 -0.60 1.54
C SER A 162 -6.86 -1.01 2.99
N SER A 163 -7.74 -1.98 3.24
CA SER A 163 -8.08 -2.38 4.60
C SER A 163 -6.93 -3.08 5.32
N TYR A 164 -6.12 -3.86 4.60
CA TYR A 164 -4.89 -4.44 5.17
C TYR A 164 -3.85 -3.37 5.50
N LEU A 165 -3.74 -2.32 4.67
CA LEU A 165 -2.85 -1.21 4.95
C LEU A 165 -3.36 -0.32 6.10
N ASP A 166 -4.69 -0.13 6.19
CA ASP A 166 -5.30 0.53 7.34
C ASP A 166 -4.94 -0.23 8.63
N GLU A 167 -4.99 -1.56 8.60
CA GLU A 167 -4.58 -2.42 9.71
C GLU A 167 -3.08 -2.33 10.03
N LEU A 168 -2.22 -2.41 9.00
CA LEU A 168 -0.76 -2.36 9.13
C LEU A 168 -0.27 -1.06 9.79
N PHE A 169 -0.93 0.06 9.49
CA PHE A 169 -0.55 1.38 9.98
C PHE A 169 -1.40 1.87 11.15
N ASP A 170 -2.36 1.08 11.65
CA ASP A 170 -3.14 1.46 12.83
C ASP A 170 -2.25 1.38 14.10
N PRO A 171 -2.03 2.51 14.81
CA PRO A 171 -1.21 2.55 16.02
C PRO A 171 -1.76 1.70 17.16
N ALA A 172 -3.05 1.33 17.15
CA ALA A 172 -3.64 0.44 18.14
C ALA A 172 -2.99 -0.95 18.17
N PHE A 173 -2.28 -1.32 17.10
CA PHE A 173 -1.58 -2.59 16.98
C PHE A 173 -0.05 -2.44 17.09
N PHE A 174 0.46 -1.25 17.41
CA PHE A 174 1.88 -1.08 17.70
C PHE A 174 2.13 -1.64 19.11
N ASN A 175 3.07 -2.58 19.26
CA ASN A 175 3.39 -3.25 20.52
C ASN A 175 2.26 -4.09 21.13
N THR A 176 1.43 -4.79 20.35
CA THR A 176 0.62 -5.88 20.90
C THR A 176 1.52 -7.06 21.28
N ILE A 177 2.35 -6.89 22.30
CA ILE A 177 2.95 -7.96 23.06
C ILE A 177 1.77 -8.78 23.56
N HIS A 178 1.63 -10.02 23.11
CA HIS A 178 0.69 -10.96 23.72
C HIS A 178 1.00 -11.00 25.24
N PRO A 179 0.11 -10.51 26.13
CA PRO A 179 0.25 -10.80 27.55
C PRO A 179 -0.26 -12.23 27.71
N GLY A 180 0.62 -13.21 27.57
CA GLY A 180 0.16 -14.60 27.43
C GLY A 180 1.17 -15.72 27.72
N ILE A 181 2.37 -15.42 28.21
CA ILE A 181 3.21 -16.43 28.88
C ILE A 181 3.78 -15.81 30.16
N GLU A 182 3.07 -16.04 31.26
CA GLU A 182 3.68 -16.30 32.57
C GLU A 182 3.67 -17.81 32.81
#